data_AF-A0A7X1IUJ9-F1
#
_entry.id   AF-A0A7X1IUJ9-F1
#
_cell.length_a   1.000
_cell.length_b   1.000
_cell.length_c   1.000
_cell.angle_alpha   90.00
_cell.angle_beta   90.00
_cell.angle_gamma   90.00
#
_symmetry.space_group_name_H-M   'P 1'
#
loop_
_entity.id
_entity.type
_entity.pdbx_description
1 polymer ?
#
loop_
_entity_poly.entity_id
_entity_poly.type
_entity_poly.pdbx_seq_one_letter_code
_entity_poly.pdbx_strand_id
1 'polypeptide(L)'
;MPGVNTTALDEQMAYSSNGEMMRFSVVALGVMPLFTVFAYAEIAKLVFPSFALWQRASSENTFLTSMIIRSIILALAAIQGYGIVSALAAMGLLNGSPGLVVTGVASFVGTSALMIWLAGMARIPHLGNGFWLLLAVSLICAFPGELIGALEMTRFGAVSSLDWLVAVLIIVFAVSMIVVANVLLSGNGDEARPTLSMAVLLWPPFLANIVAGYLFVIPSLFIPELFSDAPQLLNVVSLVLSAVLIPFFVYAYYRLISIVRPDVARSDIRSILLVVAGIQILVCVGLGFLKQATSFSFIPGGGMLIVCVTVLLALRWSPGRRPALGI
;
A
#
# COMPACT_ATOMS: atom_id res chain seq x y z
N MET A 1 -7.95 22.01 -0.37
CA MET A 1 -9.34 21.76 0.07
C MET A 1 -10.14 23.05 0.02
N PRO A 2 -11.48 23.01 -0.01
CA PRO A 2 -12.28 24.22 0.16
C PRO A 2 -11.92 24.93 1.48
N GLY A 3 -11.71 26.24 1.45
CA GLY A 3 -11.51 27.07 2.65
C GLY A 3 -10.15 27.03 3.35
N VAL A 4 -9.15 26.40 2.72
CA VAL A 4 -7.76 26.49 3.16
C VAL A 4 -7.23 27.90 2.90
N ASN A 5 -6.72 28.56 3.93
CA ASN A 5 -6.15 29.89 3.80
C ASN A 5 -4.73 29.80 3.20
N THR A 6 -4.61 30.08 1.89
CA THR A 6 -3.33 29.98 1.18
C THR A 6 -2.30 30.99 1.70
N THR A 7 -2.72 32.12 2.26
CA THR A 7 -1.78 33.15 2.77
C THR A 7 -1.21 32.79 4.15
N ALA A 8 -1.99 32.12 5.01
CA ALA A 8 -1.48 31.59 6.28
C ALA A 8 -0.56 30.37 6.06
N LEU A 9 -0.83 29.59 5.00
CA LEU A 9 0.11 28.59 4.53
C LEU A 9 1.41 29.24 4.03
N ASP A 10 1.33 30.36 3.29
CA ASP A 10 2.52 31.04 2.76
C ASP A 10 3.42 31.60 3.89
N GLU A 11 2.83 32.03 5.01
CA GLU A 11 3.58 32.46 6.21
C GLU A 11 4.27 31.30 6.95
N GLN A 12 3.65 30.11 7.01
CA GLN A 12 4.32 28.89 7.52
C GLN A 12 5.33 28.29 6.52
N MET A 13 5.16 28.56 5.22
CA MET A 13 6.14 28.22 4.17
C MET A 13 7.44 29.01 4.31
N ALA A 14 7.40 30.24 4.84
CA ALA A 14 8.59 31.08 5.03
C ALA A 14 9.56 30.56 6.12
N TYR A 15 9.12 29.66 7.01
CA TYR A 15 9.97 29.05 8.04
C TYR A 15 10.47 27.63 7.68
N SER A 16 10.09 27.11 6.51
CA SER A 16 10.50 25.78 6.03
C SER A 16 11.64 25.96 5.03
N SER A 17 12.88 25.67 5.42
CA SER A 17 14.10 25.85 4.60
C SER A 17 14.17 25.02 3.30
N ASN A 18 13.10 24.35 2.89
CA ASN A 18 13.10 23.39 1.78
C ASN A 18 11.98 23.57 0.74
N GLY A 19 11.29 24.71 0.66
CA GLY A 19 10.52 25.08 -0.57
C GLY A 19 9.51 24.07 -1.14
N GLU A 20 9.14 23.02 -0.40
CA GLU A 20 8.19 22.02 -0.85
C GLU A 20 6.79 22.60 -0.72
N MET A 21 6.13 22.82 -1.85
CA MET A 21 4.70 23.11 -1.91
C MET A 21 3.92 21.96 -1.24
N MET A 22 3.69 22.03 0.08
CA MET A 22 2.73 21.17 0.78
C MET A 22 1.32 21.59 0.40
N ARG A 23 0.89 21.23 -0.81
CA ARG A 23 -0.50 21.27 -1.20
C ARG A 23 -1.23 20.22 -0.37
N PHE A 24 -1.96 20.64 0.67
CA PHE A 24 -3.01 19.84 1.32
C PHE A 24 -4.13 19.59 0.30
N SER A 25 -3.86 18.67 -0.62
CA SER A 25 -4.80 18.27 -1.66
C SER A 25 -5.91 17.46 -1.02
N VAL A 26 -7.16 17.76 -1.37
CA VAL A 26 -8.32 16.90 -1.09
C VAL A 26 -8.08 15.46 -1.59
N VAL A 27 -7.25 15.35 -2.64
CA VAL A 27 -6.83 14.10 -3.28
C VAL A 27 -5.64 13.44 -2.56
N ALA A 28 -4.94 14.12 -1.64
CA ALA A 28 -3.77 13.57 -0.93
C ALA A 28 -4.14 12.53 0.14
N LEU A 29 -5.39 12.54 0.65
CA LEU A 29 -5.90 11.42 1.45
C LEU A 29 -6.29 10.18 0.63
N GLY A 30 -6.34 10.33 -0.69
CA GLY A 30 -6.15 9.28 -1.69
C GLY A 30 -6.85 7.94 -1.45
N VAL A 31 -6.17 6.89 -1.89
CA VAL A 31 -6.57 5.47 -1.87
C VAL A 31 -6.54 4.89 -0.43
N MET A 32 -6.20 5.68 0.59
CA MET A 32 -5.88 5.20 1.94
C MET A 32 -7.08 4.60 2.71
N PRO A 33 -8.29 5.20 2.69
CA PRO A 33 -9.47 4.55 3.30
C PRO A 33 -9.80 3.22 2.62
N LEU A 34 -9.66 3.15 1.29
CA LEU A 34 -9.85 1.91 0.53
C LEU A 34 -8.82 0.85 0.94
N PHE A 35 -7.53 1.22 0.96
CA PHE A 35 -6.44 0.32 1.34
C PHE A 35 -6.65 -0.25 2.75
N THR A 36 -7.03 0.60 3.71
CA THR A 36 -7.26 0.21 5.10
C THR A 36 -8.36 -0.84 5.22
N VAL A 37 -9.53 -0.58 4.62
CA VAL A 37 -10.65 -1.53 4.71
C VAL A 37 -10.36 -2.82 3.95
N PHE A 38 -9.71 -2.76 2.79
CA PHE A 38 -9.32 -3.99 2.08
C PHE A 38 -8.30 -4.80 2.87
N ALA A 39 -7.32 -4.16 3.52
CA ALA A 39 -6.37 -4.85 4.37
C ALA A 39 -7.07 -5.56 5.53
N TYR A 40 -8.01 -4.91 6.21
CA TYR A 40 -8.80 -5.56 7.25
C TYR A 40 -9.68 -6.69 6.72
N ALA A 41 -10.29 -6.52 5.55
CA ALA A 41 -11.05 -7.60 4.93
C ALA A 41 -10.17 -8.82 4.60
N GLU A 42 -8.91 -8.61 4.20
CA GLU A 42 -7.95 -9.70 3.99
C GLU A 42 -7.51 -10.35 5.29
N ILE A 43 -7.18 -9.57 6.33
CA ILE A 43 -6.88 -10.10 7.66
C ILE A 43 -8.05 -10.94 8.17
N ALA A 44 -9.29 -10.45 8.02
CA ALA A 44 -10.49 -11.18 8.41
C ALA A 44 -10.61 -12.53 7.68
N LYS A 45 -10.27 -12.61 6.39
CA LYS A 45 -10.25 -13.89 5.64
C LYS A 45 -9.17 -14.84 6.15
N LEU A 46 -7.99 -14.32 6.50
CA LEU A 46 -6.88 -15.12 7.02
C LEU A 46 -7.19 -15.70 8.40
N VAL A 47 -7.84 -14.91 9.26
CA VAL A 47 -8.24 -15.33 10.61
C VAL A 47 -9.45 -16.26 10.56
N PHE A 48 -10.46 -15.91 9.75
CA PHE A 48 -11.72 -16.64 9.62
C PHE A 48 -11.90 -17.19 8.20
N PRO A 49 -11.30 -18.35 7.86
CA PRO A 49 -11.39 -18.91 6.51
C PRO A 49 -12.82 -19.26 6.09
N SER A 50 -13.73 -19.52 7.05
CA SER A 50 -15.16 -19.70 6.81
C SER A 50 -15.81 -18.49 6.12
N PHE A 51 -15.31 -17.28 6.39
CA PHE A 51 -15.79 -16.07 5.72
C PHE A 51 -15.41 -16.06 4.23
N ALA A 52 -14.18 -16.48 3.91
CA ALA A 52 -13.73 -16.59 2.52
C ALA A 52 -14.52 -17.66 1.73
N LEU A 53 -14.90 -18.76 2.40
CA LEU A 53 -15.77 -19.80 1.84
C LEU A 53 -17.19 -19.28 1.60
N TRP A 54 -17.79 -18.63 2.61
CA TRP A 54 -19.13 -18.06 2.53
C TRP A 54 -19.24 -16.99 1.44
N GLN A 55 -18.25 -16.10 1.34
CA GLN A 55 -18.21 -15.07 0.30
C GLN A 55 -18.27 -15.68 -1.11
N ARG A 56 -17.62 -16.83 -1.31
CA ARG A 56 -17.55 -17.54 -2.61
C ARG A 56 -18.72 -18.48 -2.87
N ALA A 57 -19.54 -18.80 -1.87
CA ALA A 57 -20.62 -19.78 -1.98
C ALA A 57 -21.76 -19.32 -2.89
N SER A 58 -22.01 -18.00 -3.00
CA SER A 58 -23.03 -17.46 -3.89
C SER A 58 -22.63 -16.10 -4.48
N SER A 59 -23.22 -15.77 -5.63
CA SER A 59 -23.11 -14.45 -6.24
C SER A 59 -23.70 -13.35 -5.34
N GLU A 60 -24.78 -13.67 -4.63
CA GLU A 60 -25.42 -12.79 -3.66
C GLU A 60 -24.48 -12.45 -2.49
N ASN A 61 -23.80 -13.44 -1.91
CA ASN A 61 -22.85 -13.21 -0.81
C ASN A 61 -21.66 -12.36 -1.26
N THR A 62 -21.19 -12.56 -2.50
CA THR A 62 -20.14 -11.71 -3.09
C THR A 62 -20.62 -10.27 -3.24
N PHE A 63 -21.84 -10.05 -3.73
CA PHE A 63 -22.44 -8.73 -3.86
C PHE A 63 -22.62 -8.05 -2.50
N LEU A 64 -23.19 -8.77 -1.52
CA LEU A 64 -23.40 -8.27 -0.16
C LEU A 64 -22.08 -7.88 0.51
N THR A 65 -21.06 -8.73 0.40
CA THR A 65 -19.73 -8.44 0.93
C THR A 65 -19.13 -7.19 0.29
N SER A 66 -19.26 -7.04 -1.03
CA SER A 66 -18.80 -5.85 -1.73
C SER A 66 -19.54 -4.59 -1.26
N MET A 67 -20.85 -4.67 -1.05
CA MET A 67 -21.65 -3.54 -0.57
C MET A 67 -21.23 -3.11 0.84
N ILE A 68 -21.03 -4.08 1.75
CA ILE A 68 -20.55 -3.83 3.12
C ILE A 68 -19.16 -3.21 3.12
N ILE A 69 -18.22 -3.73 2.33
CA ILE A 69 -16.86 -3.16 2.25
C ILE A 69 -16.92 -1.71 1.78
N ARG A 70 -17.72 -1.41 0.76
CA ARG A 70 -17.87 -0.03 0.24
C ARG A 70 -18.50 0.92 1.25
N SER A 71 -19.50 0.47 2.01
CA SER A 71 -20.12 1.31 3.05
C SER A 71 -19.15 1.59 4.20
N ILE A 72 -18.36 0.60 4.61
CA ILE A 72 -17.31 0.78 5.63
C ILE A 72 -16.25 1.78 5.15
N ILE A 73 -15.83 1.73 3.88
CA ILE A 73 -14.88 2.69 3.33
C ILE A 73 -15.41 4.13 3.43
N LEU A 74 -16.67 4.36 3.05
CA LEU A 74 -17.27 5.70 3.11
C LEU A 74 -17.42 6.20 4.56
N ALA A 75 -17.83 5.31 5.47
CA ALA A 75 -17.91 5.65 6.90
C ALA A 75 -16.53 5.98 7.49
N LEU A 76 -15.51 5.19 7.16
CA LEU A 76 -14.14 5.43 7.59
C LEU A 76 -13.58 6.74 7.02
N ALA A 77 -13.84 7.03 5.75
CA ALA A 77 -13.45 8.29 5.12
C ALA A 77 -14.12 9.51 5.78
N ALA A 78 -15.37 9.38 6.23
CA ALA A 78 -16.06 10.43 6.98
C ALA A 78 -15.38 10.68 8.34
N ILE A 79 -15.05 9.61 9.08
CA ILE A 79 -14.40 9.69 10.40
C ILE A 79 -12.97 10.28 10.27
N GLN A 80 -12.17 9.75 9.35
CA GLN A 80 -10.81 10.24 9.10
C GLN A 80 -10.80 11.68 8.58
N GLY A 81 -11.71 11.98 7.63
CA GLY A 81 -11.90 13.32 7.11
C GLY A 81 -12.28 14.31 8.21
N TYR A 82 -13.19 13.94 9.11
CA TYR A 82 -13.56 14.77 10.25
C TYR A 82 -12.37 15.04 11.17
N GLY A 83 -11.60 14.00 11.54
CA GLY A 83 -10.40 14.16 12.36
C GLY A 83 -9.41 15.15 11.77
N ILE A 84 -9.14 15.04 10.46
CA ILE A 84 -8.16 15.89 9.77
C ILE A 84 -8.66 17.33 9.64
N VAL A 85 -9.91 17.52 9.23
CA VAL A 85 -10.48 18.87 9.07
C VAL A 85 -10.65 19.57 10.43
N SER A 86 -11.02 18.82 11.47
CA SER A 86 -11.12 19.37 12.84
C SER A 86 -9.74 19.76 13.40
N ALA A 87 -8.69 18.97 13.15
CA ALA A 87 -7.32 19.33 13.51
C ALA A 87 -6.85 20.59 12.75
N LEU A 88 -7.12 20.69 11.44
CA LEU A 88 -6.81 21.88 10.65
C LEU A 88 -7.54 23.12 11.17
N ALA A 89 -8.81 22.97 11.60
CA ALA A 89 -9.56 24.06 12.23
C ALA A 89 -8.92 24.49 13.56
N ALA A 90 -8.52 23.54 14.41
CA ALA A 90 -7.87 23.83 15.68
C ALA A 90 -6.51 24.54 15.52
N MET A 91 -5.80 24.29 14.42
CA MET A 91 -4.56 24.97 14.08
C MET A 91 -4.76 26.36 13.44
N GLY A 92 -6.00 26.84 13.29
CA GLY A 92 -6.29 28.14 12.67
C GLY A 92 -6.06 28.20 11.15
N LEU A 93 -5.87 27.05 10.50
CA LEU A 93 -5.58 26.94 9.06
C LEU A 93 -6.83 26.96 8.17
N LEU A 94 -8.02 26.89 8.79
CA LEU A 94 -9.30 27.04 8.12
C LEU A 94 -9.91 28.38 8.50
N ASN A 95 -10.38 29.12 7.49
CA ASN A 95 -11.16 30.32 7.73
C ASN A 95 -12.36 29.93 8.62
N GLY A 96 -12.55 30.61 9.76
CA GLY A 96 -13.34 30.17 10.91
C GLY A 96 -14.86 29.98 10.73
N SER A 97 -15.33 29.65 9.53
CA SER A 97 -16.74 29.30 9.27
C SER A 97 -17.01 27.83 9.61
N PRO A 98 -18.00 27.52 10.47
CA PRO A 98 -18.37 26.14 10.81
C PRO A 98 -18.74 25.26 9.59
N GLY A 99 -19.22 25.88 8.50
CA GLY A 99 -19.56 25.20 7.25
C GLY A 99 -18.36 24.62 6.49
N LEU A 100 -17.14 25.11 6.77
CA LEU A 100 -15.93 24.59 6.13
C LEU A 100 -15.55 23.21 6.64
N VAL A 101 -15.92 22.86 7.88
CA VAL A 101 -15.68 21.51 8.39
C VAL A 101 -16.52 20.49 7.63
N VAL A 102 -17.83 20.76 7.50
CA VAL A 102 -18.77 19.88 6.81
C VAL A 102 -18.39 19.71 5.33
N THR A 103 -18.04 20.80 4.65
CA THR A 103 -17.64 20.75 3.24
C THR A 103 -16.29 20.04 3.03
N GLY A 104 -15.35 20.19 3.97
CA GLY A 104 -14.09 19.43 3.99
C GLY A 104 -14.33 17.92 4.12
N VAL A 105 -15.17 17.51 5.08
CA VAL A 105 -15.54 16.09 5.27
C VAL A 105 -16.27 15.54 4.05
N ALA A 106 -17.25 16.27 3.52
CA ALA A 106 -17.97 15.87 2.30
C ALA A 106 -17.03 15.71 1.10
N SER A 107 -16.00 16.56 0.99
CA SER A 107 -14.98 16.44 -0.06
C SER A 107 -14.15 15.15 0.06
N PHE A 108 -13.84 14.70 1.28
CA PHE A 108 -13.15 13.43 1.52
C PHE A 108 -14.00 12.21 1.22
N VAL A 109 -15.26 12.24 1.65
CA VAL A 109 -16.23 11.18 1.35
C VAL A 109 -16.46 11.10 -0.16
N GLY A 110 -16.63 12.24 -0.84
CA GLY A 110 -16.76 12.32 -2.30
C GLY A 110 -15.55 11.78 -3.04
N THR A 111 -14.33 12.11 -2.59
CA THR A 111 -13.09 11.57 -3.17
C THR A 111 -13.01 10.05 -2.98
N SER A 112 -13.37 9.55 -1.80
CA SER A 112 -13.38 8.10 -1.53
C SER A 112 -14.42 7.36 -2.36
N ALA A 113 -15.61 7.95 -2.55
CA ALA A 113 -16.65 7.41 -3.43
C ALA A 113 -16.18 7.35 -4.89
N LEU A 114 -15.51 8.40 -5.38
CA LEU A 114 -14.90 8.43 -6.70
C LEU A 114 -13.84 7.33 -6.86
N MET A 115 -12.98 7.13 -5.86
CA MET A 115 -11.96 6.07 -5.87
C MET A 115 -12.58 4.67 -5.88
N ILE A 116 -13.67 4.43 -5.12
CA ILE A 116 -14.41 3.17 -5.17
C ILE A 116 -14.95 2.91 -6.59
N TRP A 117 -15.51 3.95 -7.21
CA TRP A 117 -16.04 3.86 -8.56
C TRP A 117 -14.94 3.56 -9.59
N LEU A 118 -13.82 4.29 -9.56
CA LEU A 118 -12.65 4.04 -10.41
C LEU A 118 -12.08 2.63 -10.21
N ALA A 119 -12.00 2.15 -8.97
CA ALA A 119 -11.51 0.81 -8.65
C ALA A 119 -12.40 -0.28 -9.28
N GLY A 120 -13.71 -0.03 -9.37
CA GLY A 120 -14.67 -0.94 -9.98
C GLY A 120 -14.62 -0.98 -11.51
N MET A 121 -14.19 0.11 -12.15
CA MET A 121 -14.05 0.19 -13.62
C MET A 121 -12.79 -0.51 -14.12
N ALA A 122 -11.70 -0.43 -13.37
CA ALA A 122 -10.45 -1.07 -13.75
C ALA A 122 -10.50 -2.58 -13.45
N ARG A 123 -10.31 -3.41 -14.48
CA ARG A 123 -10.17 -4.87 -14.34
C ARG A 123 -8.77 -5.27 -14.80
N ILE A 124 -7.96 -5.83 -13.88
CA ILE A 124 -6.64 -6.37 -14.20
C ILE A 124 -6.70 -7.89 -14.13
N PRO A 125 -6.30 -8.61 -15.21
CA PRO A 125 -6.14 -10.05 -15.19
C PRO A 125 -5.24 -10.49 -14.02
N HIS A 126 -5.61 -11.58 -13.33
CA HIS A 126 -4.83 -12.23 -12.27
C HIS A 126 -4.55 -11.41 -10.98
N LEU A 127 -4.83 -10.11 -10.95
CA LEU A 127 -4.73 -9.23 -9.78
C LEU A 127 -6.07 -8.99 -9.07
N GLY A 128 -7.18 -9.22 -9.78
CA GLY A 128 -8.54 -9.08 -9.23
C GLY A 128 -9.08 -7.65 -9.35
N ASN A 129 -9.28 -6.98 -8.21
CA ASN A 129 -9.89 -5.65 -8.13
C ASN A 129 -8.95 -4.56 -8.67
N GLY A 130 -9.49 -3.58 -9.40
CA GLY A 130 -8.79 -2.38 -9.89
C GLY A 130 -8.18 -1.50 -8.79
N PHE A 131 -8.48 -1.78 -7.52
CA PHE A 131 -7.79 -1.21 -6.37
C PHE A 131 -6.25 -1.19 -6.52
N TRP A 132 -5.65 -2.30 -6.93
CA TRP A 132 -4.19 -2.38 -7.06
C TRP A 132 -3.63 -1.46 -8.15
N LEU A 133 -4.40 -1.23 -9.22
CA LEU A 133 -4.04 -0.24 -10.24
C LEU A 133 -4.02 1.16 -9.64
N LEU A 134 -5.07 1.52 -8.90
CA LEU A 134 -5.16 2.83 -8.26
C LEU A 134 -4.00 3.06 -7.29
N LEU A 135 -3.65 2.03 -6.50
CA LEU A 135 -2.51 2.09 -5.59
C LEU A 135 -1.20 2.28 -6.36
N ALA A 136 -0.96 1.49 -7.41
CA ALA A 136 0.25 1.60 -8.23
C ALA A 136 0.38 2.96 -8.90
N VAL A 137 -0.70 3.47 -9.50
CA VAL A 137 -0.70 4.80 -10.14
C VAL A 137 -0.36 5.88 -9.12
N SER A 138 -0.96 5.82 -7.92
CA SER A 138 -0.68 6.79 -6.85
C SER A 138 0.79 6.78 -6.44
N LEU A 139 1.39 5.60 -6.32
CA LEU A 139 2.81 5.43 -5.98
C LEU A 139 3.73 5.93 -7.11
N ILE A 140 3.42 5.61 -8.36
CA ILE A 140 4.19 6.08 -9.53
C ILE A 140 4.10 7.60 -9.66
N CYS A 141 2.95 8.21 -9.37
CA CYS A 141 2.79 9.67 -9.39
C CYS A 141 3.59 10.38 -8.29
N ALA A 142 3.90 9.70 -7.18
CA ALA A 142 4.73 10.26 -6.10
C ALA A 142 6.24 10.22 -6.42
N PHE A 143 6.66 9.25 -7.24
CA PHE A 143 8.08 9.00 -7.55
C PHE A 143 8.86 10.20 -8.14
N PRO A 144 8.32 11.04 -9.06
CA PRO A 144 9.04 12.20 -9.57
C PRO A 144 9.42 13.20 -8.48
N GLY A 145 8.58 13.37 -7.45
CA GLY A 145 8.88 14.24 -6.31
C GLY A 145 10.07 13.71 -5.50
N GLU A 146 10.09 12.40 -5.22
CA GLU A 146 11.21 11.75 -4.53
C GLU A 146 12.52 11.87 -5.33
N LEU A 147 12.45 11.77 -6.66
CA LEU A 147 13.61 11.95 -7.54
C LEU A 147 14.17 13.38 -7.47
N ILE A 148 13.30 14.39 -7.53
CA ILE A 148 13.72 15.80 -7.46
C ILE A 148 14.38 16.09 -6.11
N GLY A 149 13.76 15.67 -5.00
CA GLY A 149 14.34 15.84 -3.66
C GLY A 149 15.71 15.16 -3.53
N ALA A 150 15.87 13.95 -4.08
CA ALA A 150 17.15 13.26 -4.09
C ALA A 150 18.23 13.97 -4.94
N LEU A 151 17.85 14.56 -6.07
CA LEU A 151 18.75 15.35 -6.91
C LEU A 151 19.19 16.64 -6.19
N GLU A 152 18.31 17.27 -5.42
CA GLU A 152 18.66 18.43 -4.59
C GLU A 152 19.65 18.06 -3.49
N MET A 153 19.43 16.94 -2.79
CA MET A 153 20.40 16.43 -1.80
C MET A 153 21.78 16.17 -2.43
N THR A 154 21.82 15.75 -3.69
CA THR A 154 23.06 15.58 -4.45
C THR A 154 23.71 16.94 -4.76
N ARG A 155 22.93 17.96 -5.12
CA ARG A 155 23.43 19.33 -5.36
C ARG A 155 24.03 19.96 -4.10
N PHE A 156 23.49 19.66 -2.93
CA PHE A 156 24.02 20.10 -1.64
C PHE A 156 25.22 19.25 -1.15
N GLY A 157 25.66 18.26 -1.92
CA GLY A 157 26.80 17.41 -1.57
C GLY A 157 26.50 16.38 -0.48
N ALA A 158 25.24 16.21 -0.07
CA ALA A 158 24.83 15.21 0.91
C ALA A 158 24.77 13.79 0.34
N VAL A 159 24.75 13.66 -0.99
CA VAL A 159 24.69 12.37 -1.72
C VAL A 159 25.81 12.32 -2.73
N SER A 160 26.59 11.23 -2.72
CA SER A 160 27.68 11.00 -3.66
C SER A 160 27.19 10.30 -4.94
N SER A 161 27.97 10.37 -6.02
CA SER A 161 27.72 9.58 -7.24
C SER A 161 27.75 8.06 -6.99
N LEU A 162 28.48 7.62 -5.94
CA LEU A 162 28.54 6.22 -5.54
C LEU A 162 27.20 5.78 -4.94
N ASP A 163 26.56 6.62 -4.12
CA ASP A 163 25.25 6.31 -3.52
C ASP A 163 24.17 6.12 -4.59
N TRP A 164 24.18 6.93 -5.65
CA TRP A 164 23.31 6.74 -6.82
C TRP A 164 23.55 5.41 -7.52
N LEU A 165 24.81 5.04 -7.74
CA LEU A 165 25.15 3.77 -8.39
C LEU A 165 24.67 2.58 -7.56
N VAL A 166 24.91 2.61 -6.24
CA VAL A 166 24.47 1.58 -5.31
C VAL A 166 22.95 1.49 -5.28
N ALA A 167 22.25 2.62 -5.20
CA ALA A 167 20.79 2.66 -5.20
C ALA A 167 20.20 2.06 -6.49
N VAL A 168 20.71 2.44 -7.67
CA VAL A 168 20.25 1.90 -8.95
C VAL A 168 20.50 0.41 -9.04
N LEU A 169 21.69 -0.07 -8.67
CA LEU A 169 22.02 -1.50 -8.71
C LEU A 169 21.05 -2.32 -7.84
N ILE A 170 20.73 -1.80 -6.65
CA ILE A 170 19.86 -2.47 -5.70
C ILE A 170 18.40 -2.43 -6.17
N ILE A 171 17.92 -1.32 -6.72
CA ILE A 171 16.58 -1.24 -7.30
C ILE A 171 16.46 -2.25 -8.45
N VAL A 172 17.44 -2.32 -9.35
CA VAL A 172 17.46 -3.29 -10.44
C VAL A 172 17.45 -4.73 -9.91
N PHE A 173 18.26 -5.01 -8.90
CA PHE A 173 18.29 -6.31 -8.24
C PHE A 173 16.93 -6.66 -7.61
N ALA A 174 16.34 -5.75 -6.84
CA ALA A 174 15.03 -5.94 -6.22
C ALA A 174 13.92 -6.18 -7.26
N VAL A 175 13.88 -5.37 -8.32
CA VAL A 175 12.95 -5.54 -9.45
C VAL A 175 13.15 -6.91 -10.09
N SER A 176 14.39 -7.34 -10.35
CA SER A 176 14.67 -8.66 -10.93
C SER A 176 14.13 -9.80 -10.07
N MET A 177 14.29 -9.71 -8.75
CA MET A 177 13.77 -10.70 -7.81
C MET A 177 12.23 -10.72 -7.79
N ILE A 178 11.58 -9.56 -7.86
CA ILE A 178 10.12 -9.46 -7.95
C ILE A 178 9.60 -10.06 -9.26
N VAL A 179 10.30 -9.85 -10.38
CA VAL A 179 9.96 -10.46 -11.67
C VAL A 179 10.06 -11.99 -11.57
N VAL A 180 11.13 -12.52 -10.97
CA VAL A 180 11.28 -13.97 -10.75
C VAL A 180 10.14 -14.51 -9.89
N ALA A 181 9.78 -13.83 -8.79
CA ALA A 181 8.65 -14.23 -7.95
C ALA A 181 7.32 -14.26 -8.72
N ASN A 182 7.07 -13.26 -9.58
CA ASN A 182 5.88 -13.20 -10.43
C ASN A 182 5.85 -14.35 -11.43
N VAL A 183 6.98 -14.66 -12.10
CA VAL A 183 7.10 -15.77 -13.05
C VAL A 183 6.86 -17.12 -12.36
N LEU A 184 7.39 -17.30 -11.14
CA LEU A 184 7.16 -18.51 -10.35
C LEU A 184 5.69 -18.73 -9.98
N LEU A 185 4.98 -17.65 -9.62
CA LEU A 185 3.55 -17.70 -9.25
C LEU A 185 2.62 -17.92 -10.43
N SER A 186 3.03 -17.46 -11.60
CA SER A 186 2.23 -17.54 -12.81
C SER A 186 2.38 -18.86 -13.57
N GLY A 187 3.47 -19.59 -13.35
CA GLY A 187 3.74 -20.85 -14.02
C GLY A 187 4.22 -20.65 -15.46
N ASN A 188 5.22 -21.43 -15.87
CA ASN A 188 5.68 -21.47 -17.26
C ASN A 188 4.60 -22.12 -18.13
N GLY A 189 3.70 -21.35 -18.75
CA GLY A 189 2.96 -21.71 -19.98
C GLY A 189 2.08 -22.98 -19.99
N ASP A 190 2.08 -23.81 -18.95
CA ASP A 190 1.24 -25.01 -18.87
C ASP A 190 -0.15 -24.60 -18.39
N GLU A 191 -1.12 -24.72 -19.30
CA GLU A 191 -2.56 -24.49 -19.10
C GLU A 191 -3.18 -25.28 -17.93
N ALA A 192 -2.42 -26.18 -17.30
CA ALA A 192 -2.82 -27.03 -16.18
C ALA A 192 -2.50 -26.46 -14.78
N ARG A 193 -1.78 -25.32 -14.66
CA ARG A 193 -1.50 -24.71 -13.34
C ARG A 193 -2.59 -23.69 -12.97
N PRO A 194 -3.19 -23.78 -11.76
CA PRO A 194 -4.14 -22.77 -11.30
C PRO A 194 -3.38 -21.45 -11.17
N THR A 195 -3.75 -20.43 -11.95
CA THR A 195 -3.17 -19.09 -11.80
C THR A 195 -3.45 -18.60 -10.38
N LEU A 196 -2.46 -18.72 -9.49
CA LEU A 196 -2.52 -18.14 -8.17
C LEU A 196 -2.74 -16.65 -8.36
N SER A 197 -3.65 -16.07 -7.59
CA SER A 197 -3.84 -14.63 -7.64
C SER A 197 -2.50 -13.99 -7.31
N MET A 198 -1.99 -13.17 -8.21
CA MET A 198 -0.74 -12.41 -8.00
C MET A 198 -0.86 -11.52 -6.74
N ALA A 199 -2.07 -11.32 -6.22
CA ALA A 199 -2.34 -10.74 -4.90
C ALA A 199 -1.60 -11.42 -3.73
N VAL A 200 -1.23 -12.71 -3.86
CA VAL A 200 -0.42 -13.41 -2.83
C VAL A 200 0.99 -12.82 -2.71
N LEU A 201 1.51 -12.22 -3.77
CA LEU A 201 2.77 -11.48 -3.72
C LEU A 201 2.62 -10.10 -3.07
N LEU A 202 1.43 -9.51 -3.14
CA LEU A 202 1.18 -8.12 -2.75
C LEU A 202 0.79 -8.00 -1.28
N TRP A 203 -0.15 -8.82 -0.80
CA TRP A 203 -0.73 -8.65 0.53
C TRP A 203 0.22 -8.89 1.71
N PRO A 204 1.05 -9.96 1.75
CA PRO A 204 1.83 -10.28 2.95
C PRO A 204 2.74 -9.15 3.44
N PRO A 205 3.49 -8.43 2.58
CA PRO A 205 4.27 -7.26 3.00
C PRO A 205 3.42 -6.12 3.58
N PHE A 206 2.25 -5.82 3.01
CA PHE A 206 1.38 -4.78 3.53
C PHE A 206 0.74 -5.15 4.85
N LEU A 207 0.24 -6.39 4.98
CA LEU A 207 -0.35 -6.87 6.23
C LEU A 207 0.70 -6.91 7.34
N ALA A 208 1.93 -7.34 7.02
CA ALA A 208 3.06 -7.29 7.94
C ALA A 208 3.32 -5.86 8.42
N ASN A 209 3.36 -4.88 7.51
CA ASN A 209 3.59 -3.48 7.87
C ASN A 209 2.46 -2.89 8.72
N ILE A 210 1.19 -3.22 8.42
CA ILE A 210 0.04 -2.75 9.20
C ILE A 210 0.08 -3.31 10.62
N VAL A 211 0.29 -4.63 10.77
CA VAL A 211 0.38 -5.27 12.09
C VAL A 211 1.60 -4.78 12.86
N ALA A 212 2.73 -4.58 12.17
CA ALA A 212 3.91 -3.97 12.77
C ALA A 212 3.59 -2.59 13.32
N GLY A 213 2.94 -1.74 12.52
CA GLY A 213 2.50 -0.40 12.94
C GLY A 213 1.63 -0.43 14.19
N TYR A 214 0.64 -1.33 14.26
CA TYR A 214 -0.20 -1.45 15.47
C TYR A 214 0.57 -1.92 16.70
N LEU A 215 1.59 -2.77 16.52
CA LEU A 215 2.44 -3.22 17.61
C LEU A 215 3.30 -2.08 18.18
N PHE A 216 3.56 -1.01 17.43
CA PHE A 216 4.21 0.20 17.93
C PHE A 216 3.22 1.22 18.49
N VAL A 217 2.14 1.49 17.75
CA VAL A 217 1.18 2.54 18.13
C VAL A 217 0.50 2.21 19.45
N ILE A 218 0.04 0.98 19.66
CA ILE A 218 -0.70 0.63 20.87
C ILE A 218 0.17 0.81 22.13
N PRO A 219 1.38 0.23 22.24
CA PRO A 219 2.26 0.48 23.39
C PRO A 219 2.66 1.95 23.55
N SER A 220 2.86 2.68 22.46
CA SER A 220 3.22 4.11 22.52
C SER A 220 2.16 4.98 23.19
N LEU A 221 0.89 4.55 23.18
CA LEU A 221 -0.20 5.26 23.86
C LEU A 221 -0.16 5.04 25.39
N PHE A 222 0.41 3.93 25.86
CA PHE A 222 0.47 3.59 27.28
C PHE A 222 1.82 3.92 27.92
N ILE A 223 2.92 3.85 27.16
CA ILE A 223 4.29 4.06 27.65
C ILE A 223 5.07 4.92 26.63
N PRO A 224 4.74 6.22 26.50
CA PRO A 224 5.35 7.09 25.48
C PRO A 224 6.87 7.27 25.66
N GLU A 225 7.35 7.23 26.91
CA GLU A 225 8.78 7.39 27.25
C GLU A 225 9.66 6.28 26.66
N LEU A 226 9.12 5.09 26.37
CA LEU A 226 9.87 3.99 25.78
C LEU A 226 10.21 4.24 24.29
N PHE A 227 9.47 5.14 23.64
CA PHE A 227 9.52 5.36 22.18
C PHE A 227 10.11 6.73 21.80
N SER A 228 10.25 7.66 22.73
CA SER A 228 10.75 9.02 22.46
C SER A 228 12.26 9.11 22.24
N ASP A 229 13.04 8.24 22.89
CA ASP A 229 14.48 8.46 23.09
C ASP A 229 15.35 7.88 21.96
N ALA A 230 14.79 7.06 21.07
CA ALA A 230 15.56 6.39 20.01
C ALA A 230 14.76 6.13 18.71
N PRO A 231 14.51 7.15 17.88
CA PRO A 231 13.80 6.97 16.60
C PRO A 231 14.52 6.00 15.64
N GLN A 232 15.85 5.89 15.75
CA GLN A 232 16.63 4.91 14.98
C GLN A 232 16.36 3.47 15.42
N LEU A 233 16.13 3.23 16.71
CA LEU A 233 15.81 1.91 17.25
C LEU A 233 14.43 1.46 16.78
N LEU A 234 13.45 2.36 16.71
CA LEU A 234 12.12 2.06 16.17
C LEU A 234 12.16 1.59 14.72
N ASN A 235 13.00 2.21 13.89
CA ASN A 235 13.18 1.77 12.51
C ASN A 235 13.78 0.36 12.43
N VAL A 236 14.79 0.05 13.26
CA VAL A 236 15.40 -1.29 13.32
C VAL A 236 14.38 -2.32 13.82
N VAL A 237 13.65 -2.03 14.89
CA VAL A 237 12.63 -2.95 15.43
C VAL A 237 11.52 -3.18 14.39
N SER A 238 11.11 -2.13 13.65
CA SER A 238 10.12 -2.26 12.57
C SER A 238 10.61 -3.17 11.45
N LEU A 239 11.89 -3.03 11.09
CA LEU A 239 12.53 -3.86 10.08
C LEU A 239 12.59 -5.34 10.51
N VAL A 240 13.00 -5.60 11.76
CA VAL A 240 13.01 -6.95 12.35
C VAL A 240 11.60 -7.53 12.40
N LEU A 241 10.61 -6.72 12.81
CA LEU A 241 9.23 -7.16 12.91
C LEU A 241 8.64 -7.49 11.53
N SER A 242 8.97 -6.72 10.50
CA SER A 242 8.60 -7.03 9.12
C SER A 242 9.21 -8.35 8.63
N ALA A 243 10.48 -8.61 8.98
CA ALA A 243 11.16 -9.86 8.63
C ALA A 243 10.48 -11.11 9.23
N VAL A 244 9.88 -10.97 10.41
CA VAL A 244 9.15 -12.04 11.10
C VAL A 244 7.69 -12.14 10.63
N LEU A 245 7.01 -11.01 10.41
CA LEU A 245 5.60 -10.99 10.05
C LEU A 245 5.35 -11.39 8.58
N ILE A 246 6.24 -11.06 7.65
CA ILE A 246 6.10 -11.47 6.25
C ILE A 246 5.94 -12.99 6.09
N PRO A 247 6.86 -13.85 6.59
CA PRO A 247 6.72 -15.29 6.44
C PRO A 247 5.51 -15.84 7.19
N PHE A 248 5.13 -15.23 8.32
CA PHE A 248 3.89 -15.56 9.03
C PHE A 248 2.65 -15.33 8.14
N PHE A 249 2.56 -14.18 7.47
CA PHE A 249 1.44 -13.88 6.57
C PHE A 249 1.45 -14.75 5.32
N VAL A 250 2.62 -15.06 4.75
CA VAL A 250 2.72 -15.98 3.62
C VAL A 250 2.23 -17.38 4.02
N TYR A 251 2.59 -17.85 5.21
CA TYR A 251 2.07 -19.11 5.75
C TYR A 251 0.56 -19.06 6.02
N ALA A 252 0.03 -17.94 6.53
CA ALA A 252 -1.40 -17.76 6.70
C ALA A 252 -2.15 -17.83 5.37
N TYR A 253 -1.59 -17.24 4.30
CA TYR A 253 -2.13 -17.35 2.94
C TYR A 253 -2.05 -18.79 2.41
N TYR A 254 -0.96 -19.52 2.65
CA TYR A 254 -0.87 -20.94 2.32
C TYR A 254 -2.00 -21.73 2.99
N ARG A 255 -2.21 -21.53 4.29
CA ARG A 255 -3.30 -22.17 5.05
C ARG A 255 -4.67 -21.81 4.45
N LEU A 256 -4.92 -20.54 4.17
CA LEU A 256 -6.18 -20.10 3.56
C LEU A 256 -6.42 -20.76 2.19
N ILE A 257 -5.40 -20.79 1.33
CA ILE A 257 -5.48 -21.43 0.01
C ILE A 257 -5.76 -22.93 0.15
N SER A 258 -5.11 -23.60 1.11
CA SER A 258 -5.31 -25.04 1.35
C SER A 258 -6.75 -25.40 1.76
N ILE A 259 -7.42 -24.50 2.49
CA ILE A 259 -8.81 -24.68 2.93
C ILE A 259 -9.78 -24.34 1.79
N VAL A 260 -9.54 -23.22 1.09
CA VAL A 260 -10.50 -22.68 0.11
C VAL A 260 -10.39 -23.33 -1.26
N ARG A 261 -9.20 -23.83 -1.62
CA ARG A 261 -8.90 -24.48 -2.91
C ARG A 261 -7.99 -25.70 -2.69
N PRO A 262 -8.52 -26.80 -2.14
CA PRO A 262 -7.74 -28.00 -1.83
C PRO A 262 -7.11 -28.64 -3.10
N ASP A 263 -7.74 -28.46 -4.26
CA ASP A 263 -7.31 -28.96 -5.57
C ASP A 263 -5.96 -28.35 -5.99
N VAL A 264 -5.77 -27.07 -5.66
CA VAL A 264 -4.58 -26.28 -6.00
C VAL A 264 -3.44 -26.59 -5.04
N ALA A 265 -3.77 -26.76 -3.76
CA ALA A 265 -2.82 -26.99 -2.66
C ALA A 265 -2.05 -28.33 -2.72
N ARG A 266 -2.43 -29.25 -3.63
CA ARG A 266 -1.73 -30.53 -3.83
C ARG A 266 -0.41 -30.42 -4.62
N SER A 267 -0.19 -29.32 -5.34
CA SER A 267 1.06 -29.07 -6.08
C SER A 267 2.13 -28.38 -5.21
N ASP A 268 3.37 -28.26 -5.69
CA ASP A 268 4.56 -27.65 -5.04
C ASP A 268 4.42 -26.18 -4.57
N ILE A 269 3.20 -25.69 -4.32
CA ILE A 269 2.86 -24.34 -3.86
C ILE A 269 3.58 -23.99 -2.57
N ARG A 270 3.77 -24.95 -1.65
CA ARG A 270 4.51 -24.67 -0.42
C ARG A 270 5.92 -24.18 -0.72
N SER A 271 6.61 -24.84 -1.65
CA SER A 271 7.96 -24.46 -2.08
C SER A 271 7.96 -23.10 -2.79
N ILE A 272 6.99 -22.86 -3.67
CA ILE A 272 6.84 -21.56 -4.37
C ILE A 272 6.60 -20.43 -3.37
N LEU A 273 5.70 -20.61 -2.41
CA LEU A 273 5.38 -19.58 -1.41
C LEU A 273 6.55 -19.32 -0.46
N LEU A 274 7.35 -20.33 -0.11
CA LEU A 274 8.57 -20.12 0.67
C LEU A 274 9.60 -19.27 -0.10
N VAL A 275 9.77 -19.52 -1.40
CA VAL A 275 10.63 -18.69 -2.25
C VAL A 275 10.09 -17.26 -2.34
N VAL A 276 8.78 -17.09 -2.53
CA VAL A 276 8.13 -15.78 -2.53
C VAL A 276 8.34 -15.03 -1.21
N ALA A 277 8.19 -15.71 -0.06
CA ALA A 277 8.46 -15.13 1.25
C ALA A 277 9.92 -14.67 1.37
N GLY A 278 10.86 -15.51 0.95
CA GLY A 278 12.29 -15.16 0.95
C GLY A 278 12.59 -13.93 0.11
N ILE A 279 11.98 -13.83 -1.09
CA ILE A 279 12.09 -12.65 -1.96
C ILE A 279 11.46 -11.42 -1.31
N GLN A 280 10.27 -11.53 -0.73
CA GLN A 280 9.60 -10.42 -0.04
C GLN A 280 10.42 -9.89 1.14
N ILE A 281 10.98 -10.79 1.96
CA ILE A 281 11.87 -10.42 3.06
C ILE A 281 13.10 -9.71 2.51
N LEU A 282 13.79 -10.31 1.53
CA LEU A 282 15.00 -9.72 0.94
C LEU A 282 14.75 -8.32 0.39
N VAL A 283 13.64 -8.12 -0.34
CA VAL A 283 13.28 -6.82 -0.91
C VAL A 283 12.87 -5.83 0.18
N CYS A 284 11.92 -6.18 1.07
CA CYS A 284 11.39 -5.25 2.06
C CYS A 284 12.41 -4.90 3.15
N VAL A 285 13.08 -5.90 3.71
CA VAL A 285 14.08 -5.76 4.79
C VAL A 285 15.38 -5.20 4.23
N GLY A 286 15.83 -5.70 3.07
CA GLY A 286 17.05 -5.22 2.42
C GLY A 286 16.98 -3.75 2.04
N LEU A 287 15.91 -3.33 1.35
CA LEU A 287 15.73 -1.92 0.98
C LEU A 287 15.53 -1.02 2.21
N GLY A 288 14.82 -1.49 3.22
CA GLY A 288 14.63 -0.73 4.47
C GLY A 288 15.96 -0.50 5.20
N PHE A 289 16.81 -1.52 5.28
CA PHE A 289 18.12 -1.43 5.91
C PHE A 289 19.03 -0.45 5.17
N LEU A 290 19.02 -0.50 3.84
CA LEU A 290 19.82 0.39 3.00
C LEU A 290 19.36 1.83 3.08
N LYS A 291 18.04 2.08 3.12
CA LYS A 291 17.49 3.41 3.34
C LYS A 291 17.97 4.01 4.67
N GLN A 292 18.08 3.17 5.70
CA GLN A 292 18.63 3.58 6.99
C GLN A 292 20.15 3.80 6.94
N ALA A 293 20.91 2.95 6.25
CA ALA A 293 22.36 3.02 6.19
C ALA A 293 22.90 4.18 5.33
N THR A 294 22.20 4.52 4.24
CA THR A 294 22.66 5.52 3.25
C THR A 294 22.05 6.91 3.46
N SER A 295 21.04 7.05 4.34
CA SER A 295 20.21 8.27 4.48
C SER A 295 19.63 8.79 3.15
N PHE A 296 19.64 7.95 2.11
CA PHE A 296 19.31 8.34 0.75
C PHE A 296 17.82 8.15 0.51
N SER A 297 17.09 9.26 0.38
CA SER A 297 15.64 9.28 0.29
C SER A 297 15.07 8.67 -1.01
N PHE A 298 15.89 8.50 -2.05
CA PHE A 298 15.44 7.96 -3.34
C PHE A 298 15.16 6.45 -3.34
N ILE A 299 15.57 5.71 -2.30
CA ILE A 299 15.33 4.26 -2.25
C ILE A 299 13.84 4.02 -1.98
N PRO A 300 13.06 3.51 -2.96
CA PRO A 300 11.63 3.28 -2.78
C PRO A 300 11.39 2.15 -1.78
N GLY A 301 10.30 2.23 -1.03
CA GLY A 301 9.93 1.17 -0.10
C GLY A 301 9.71 -0.17 -0.82
N GLY A 302 10.10 -1.28 -0.19
CA GLY A 302 9.97 -2.60 -0.82
C GLY A 302 8.54 -2.96 -1.22
N GLY A 303 7.54 -2.57 -0.41
CA GLY A 303 6.13 -2.76 -0.77
C GLY A 303 5.69 -1.96 -2.00
N MET A 304 6.24 -0.76 -2.20
CA MET A 304 5.97 0.07 -3.38
C MET A 304 6.51 -0.59 -4.65
N LEU A 305 7.77 -1.07 -4.62
CA LEU A 305 8.35 -1.78 -5.77
C LEU A 305 7.56 -3.05 -6.11
N ILE A 306 7.18 -3.83 -5.10
CA ILE A 306 6.39 -5.05 -5.31
C ILE A 306 5.06 -4.72 -6.01
N VAL A 307 4.34 -3.70 -5.56
CA VAL A 307 3.09 -3.27 -6.21
C VAL A 307 3.31 -2.82 -7.65
N CYS A 308 4.22 -1.87 -7.86
CA CYS A 308 4.43 -1.28 -9.17
C CYS A 308 4.86 -2.34 -10.20
N VAL A 309 5.85 -3.17 -9.86
CA VAL A 309 6.34 -4.21 -10.79
C VAL A 309 5.25 -5.25 -11.07
N THR A 310 4.56 -5.73 -10.03
CA THR A 310 3.52 -6.77 -10.19
C THR A 310 2.34 -6.26 -11.02
N VAL A 311 1.89 -5.01 -10.79
CA VAL A 311 0.81 -4.40 -11.57
C VAL A 311 1.23 -4.19 -13.02
N LEU A 312 2.45 -3.70 -13.27
CA LEU A 312 2.97 -3.51 -14.63
C LEU A 312 3.10 -4.84 -15.39
N LEU A 313 3.56 -5.90 -14.72
CA LEU A 313 3.62 -7.24 -15.30
C LEU A 313 2.22 -7.80 -15.60
N ALA A 314 1.26 -7.62 -14.69
CA ALA A 314 -0.11 -8.06 -14.89
C ALA A 314 -0.79 -7.33 -16.06
N LEU A 315 -0.47 -6.05 -16.28
CA LEU A 315 -0.94 -5.29 -17.46
C LEU A 315 -0.31 -5.81 -18.76
N ARG A 316 0.97 -6.19 -18.74
CA ARG A 316 1.67 -6.76 -19.91
C ARG A 316 1.05 -8.08 -20.37
N TRP A 317 0.51 -8.85 -19.45
CA TRP A 317 -0.07 -10.16 -19.71
C TRP A 317 -1.55 -10.16 -20.05
N SER A 318 -2.16 -9.00 -20.28
CA SER A 318 -3.49 -8.92 -20.86
C SER A 318 -3.48 -9.58 -22.25
N PRO A 319 -4.07 -10.78 -22.43
CA PRO A 319 -4.21 -11.39 -23.75
C PRO A 319 -5.12 -10.45 -24.53
N GLY A 320 -4.68 -10.03 -25.73
CA GLY A 320 -5.34 -8.97 -26.47
C GLY A 320 -6.86 -9.18 -26.68
N ARG A 321 -7.63 -8.09 -26.45
CA ARG A 321 -9.00 -7.79 -26.94
C ARG A 321 -10.09 -8.80 -26.54
N ARG A 322 -11.23 -8.42 -25.94
CA ARG A 322 -12.18 -7.35 -26.30
C ARG A 322 -12.97 -6.90 -25.06
N PRO A 323 -13.47 -5.65 -25.01
CA PRO A 323 -14.46 -5.26 -24.02
C PRO A 323 -15.74 -6.06 -24.29
N ALA A 324 -16.10 -6.97 -23.39
CA ALA A 324 -17.46 -7.47 -23.30
C ALA A 324 -18.32 -6.35 -22.68
N LEU A 325 -18.74 -5.41 -23.53
CA LEU A 325 -19.99 -4.70 -23.30
C LEU A 325 -21.09 -5.75 -23.45
N GLY A 326 -21.61 -6.20 -22.32
CA GLY A 326 -22.76 -7.07 -22.21
C GLY A 326 -23.52 -6.68 -20.97
N ILE A 327 -24.43 -5.72 -21.16
CA ILE A 327 -25.72 -5.47 -20.46
C ILE A 327 -25.71 -5.63 -18.94
#